data_AF-A0A9D6HWK2-F1
#
_entry.id   AF-A0A9D6HWK2-F1
#
_cell.length_a   1.000
_cell.length_b   1.000
_cell.length_c   1.000
_cell.angle_alpha   90.00
_cell.angle_beta   90.00
_cell.angle_gamma   90.00
#
_symmetry.space_group_name_H-M   'P 1'
#
loop_
_entity.id
_entity.type
_entity.pdbx_description
1 polymer ?
#
loop_
_entity_poly.entity_id
_entity_poly.type
_entity_poly.pdbx_seq_one_letter_code
_entity_poly.pdbx_strand_id
1 'polypeptide(L)'
;MVEKIERLKGGSRGASLLSIFLLVFLLVAFPGCGNRQAYKRVQLYQLTPKISAHPQGDAAAPLRVAVAGVVSAKESRVSYQALLAHLGHRLNRPVEWVQRD
;
A
#
# COMPACT_ATOMS: atom_id res chain seq x y z
N MET A 1 33.84 -56.05 -44.83
CA MET A 1 32.39 -55.91 -45.05
C MET A 1 31.99 -54.50 -44.62
N VAL A 2 32.13 -53.58 -45.58
CA VAL A 2 32.19 -52.11 -45.41
C VAL A 2 30.84 -51.54 -45.88
N GLU A 3 29.75 -51.87 -45.20
CA GLU A 3 28.40 -51.57 -45.74
C GLU A 3 27.44 -50.93 -44.74
N LYS A 4 27.95 -50.39 -43.62
CA LYS A 4 27.08 -49.85 -42.56
C LYS A 4 27.49 -48.48 -42.03
N ILE A 5 28.12 -47.64 -42.86
CA ILE A 5 28.52 -46.28 -42.47
C ILE A 5 27.68 -45.19 -43.17
N GLU A 6 26.83 -45.51 -44.15
CA GLU A 6 26.05 -44.49 -44.89
C GLU A 6 24.68 -44.13 -44.29
N ARG A 7 24.32 -44.58 -43.08
CA ARG A 7 22.94 -44.41 -42.55
C ARG A 7 22.76 -43.44 -41.37
N LEU A 8 23.70 -42.52 -41.13
CA LEU A 8 23.55 -41.54 -40.02
C LEU A 8 23.63 -40.07 -40.47
N LYS A 9 23.37 -39.77 -41.75
CA LYS A 9 23.37 -38.40 -42.29
C LYS A 9 21.96 -37.91 -42.67
N GLY A 10 20.96 -38.24 -41.87
CA GLY A 10 19.57 -37.84 -42.10
C GLY A 10 18.83 -37.57 -40.80
N GLY A 11 19.00 -36.38 -40.21
CA GLY A 11 18.25 -36.02 -38.99
C GLY A 11 18.65 -34.71 -38.30
N SER A 12 19.76 -34.06 -38.70
CA SER A 12 20.29 -32.88 -37.98
C SER A 12 19.58 -31.56 -38.30
N ARG A 13 18.91 -31.43 -39.45
CA ARG A 13 18.24 -30.18 -39.86
C ARG A 13 17.01 -29.84 -39.02
N GLY A 14 16.23 -30.86 -38.61
CA GLY A 14 15.04 -30.67 -37.77
C GLY A 14 15.38 -30.28 -36.33
N ALA A 15 16.41 -30.91 -35.74
CA ALA A 15 16.88 -30.58 -34.39
C ALA A 15 17.50 -29.16 -34.32
N SER A 16 18.17 -28.73 -35.38
CA SER A 16 18.75 -27.38 -35.46
C SER A 16 17.66 -26.30 -35.59
N LEU A 17 16.63 -26.53 -36.42
CA LEU A 17 15.49 -25.61 -36.55
C LEU A 17 14.64 -25.55 -35.26
N LEU A 18 14.43 -26.69 -34.58
CA LEU A 18 13.73 -26.74 -33.30
C LEU A 18 14.49 -25.97 -32.20
N SER A 19 15.82 -26.11 -32.17
CA SER A 19 16.69 -25.39 -31.23
C SER A 19 16.67 -23.88 -31.46
N ILE A 20 16.71 -23.44 -32.73
CA ILE A 20 16.59 -22.01 -33.08
C ILE A 20 15.21 -21.47 -32.69
N PHE A 21 14.15 -22.24 -32.95
CA PHE A 21 12.79 -21.84 -32.59
C PHE A 21 12.62 -21.72 -31.07
N LEU A 22 13.18 -22.65 -30.30
CA LEU A 22 13.19 -22.60 -28.84
C LEU A 22 13.98 -21.39 -28.31
N LEU A 23 15.12 -21.07 -28.91
CA LEU A 23 15.93 -19.90 -28.55
C LEU A 23 15.18 -18.58 -28.81
N VAL A 24 14.52 -18.46 -29.96
CA VAL A 24 13.71 -17.30 -30.32
C VAL A 24 12.51 -17.18 -29.37
N PHE A 25 11.83 -18.29 -29.08
CA PHE A 25 10.73 -18.32 -28.12
C PHE A 25 11.17 -17.85 -26.72
N LEU A 26 12.35 -18.30 -26.27
CA LEU A 26 12.91 -17.88 -24.99
C LEU A 26 13.23 -16.37 -24.97
N LEU A 27 13.76 -15.82 -26.05
CA LEU A 27 14.07 -14.38 -26.16
C LEU A 27 12.82 -13.50 -26.17
N VAL A 28 11.71 -13.97 -26.75
CA VAL A 28 10.43 -13.25 -26.79
C VAL A 28 9.62 -13.39 -25.50
N ALA A 29 9.85 -14.44 -24.70
CA ALA A 29 9.09 -14.69 -23.48
C ALA A 29 9.46 -13.79 -22.28
N PHE A 30 10.56 -13.02 -22.35
CA PHE A 30 11.01 -12.15 -21.26
C PHE A 30 11.02 -10.63 -21.56
N PRO A 31 9.92 -9.98 -21.99
CA PRO A 31 9.81 -8.54 -21.91
C PRO A 31 9.49 -8.16 -20.44
N GLY A 32 10.41 -8.46 -19.52
CA GLY A 32 10.26 -8.25 -18.08
C GLY A 32 10.89 -6.96 -17.55
N CYS A 33 11.55 -6.17 -18.40
CA CYS A 33 12.06 -4.85 -18.04
C CYS A 33 10.95 -3.80 -18.19
N GLY A 34 9.92 -3.93 -17.34
CA GLY A 34 8.90 -2.91 -17.18
C GLY A 34 9.43 -1.74 -16.35
N ASN A 35 9.30 -0.53 -16.89
CA ASN A 35 9.55 0.73 -16.19
C ASN A 35 8.83 0.72 -14.83
N ARG A 36 9.58 0.56 -13.73
CA ARG A 36 9.03 0.60 -12.37
C ARG A 36 8.42 1.98 -12.18
N GLN A 37 7.09 2.05 -12.17
CA GLN A 37 6.38 3.24 -11.72
C GLN A 37 6.96 3.65 -10.37
N ALA A 38 7.54 4.84 -10.31
CA ALA A 38 8.12 5.37 -9.10
C ALA A 38 6.99 5.62 -8.09
N TYR A 39 6.77 4.66 -7.19
CA TYR A 39 5.81 4.82 -6.12
C TYR A 39 6.23 6.01 -5.24
N LYS A 40 5.26 6.86 -4.92
CA LYS A 40 5.47 7.98 -4.00
C LYS A 40 5.81 7.43 -2.62
N ARG A 41 7.07 7.58 -2.20
CA ARG A 41 7.52 7.21 -0.84
C ARG A 41 7.18 8.33 0.13
N VAL A 42 6.43 8.01 1.18
CA VAL A 42 6.10 8.93 2.27
C VAL A 42 7.12 8.72 3.40
N GLN A 43 7.82 9.78 3.81
CA GLN A 43 8.78 9.75 4.92
C GLN A 43 8.07 10.17 6.21
N LEU A 44 7.71 9.20 7.04
CA LEU A 44 6.92 9.44 8.27
C LEU A 44 7.68 10.25 9.34
N TYR A 45 8.99 10.40 9.21
CA TYR A 45 9.82 11.24 10.09
C TYR A 45 9.95 12.69 9.61
N GLN A 46 9.54 13.01 8.37
CA GLN A 46 9.50 14.38 7.86
C GLN A 46 8.10 14.95 8.03
N LEU A 47 7.76 15.38 9.24
CA LEU A 47 6.48 16.04 9.56
C LEU A 47 6.48 17.52 9.14
N THR A 48 6.83 17.80 7.88
CA THR A 48 6.75 19.14 7.30
C THR A 48 5.53 19.20 6.39
N PRO A 49 4.60 20.15 6.58
CA PRO A 49 4.65 21.25 7.55
C PRO A 49 4.41 20.73 8.96
N LYS A 50 5.12 21.35 9.93
CA LYS A 50 4.74 21.25 11.35
C LYS A 50 3.23 21.46 11.37
N ILE A 51 2.49 20.48 11.86
CA ILE A 51 1.05 20.62 12.09
C ILE A 51 0.96 21.76 13.10
N SER A 52 0.80 22.98 12.60
CA SER A 52 0.56 24.13 13.44
C SER A 52 -0.67 23.75 14.25
N ALA A 53 -0.52 23.78 15.59
CA ALA A 53 -1.67 23.89 16.45
C ALA A 53 -2.58 24.95 15.83
N HIS A 54 -3.81 24.53 15.54
CA HIS A 54 -4.81 25.22 14.73
C HIS A 54 -4.73 26.75 14.84
N PRO A 55 -4.92 27.51 13.73
CA PRO A 55 -4.96 28.97 13.81
C PRO A 55 -5.99 29.39 14.86
N GLN A 56 -5.58 30.27 15.78
CA GLN A 56 -6.42 30.87 16.81
C GLN A 56 -7.43 31.88 16.20
N GLY A 57 -8.12 31.50 15.12
CA GLY A 57 -9.00 32.38 14.34
C GLY A 57 -10.46 31.90 14.35
N ASP A 58 -11.28 32.65 15.10
CA ASP A 58 -12.72 32.96 15.01
C ASP A 58 -13.79 31.89 14.77
N ALA A 59 -13.46 30.66 14.41
CA ALA A 59 -14.38 29.53 14.46
C ALA A 59 -13.58 28.25 14.74
N ALA A 60 -13.35 27.97 16.03
CA ALA A 60 -12.51 26.85 16.42
C ALA A 60 -13.17 25.53 16.00
N ALA A 61 -12.58 24.85 15.02
CA ALA A 61 -13.07 23.57 14.50
C ALA A 61 -13.30 22.57 15.65
N PRO A 62 -14.28 21.64 15.54
CA PRO A 62 -14.58 20.72 16.62
C PRO A 62 -13.37 19.85 17.01
N LEU A 63 -13.18 19.67 18.31
CA LEU A 63 -12.22 18.74 18.87
C LEU A 63 -12.78 17.33 18.73
N ARG A 64 -12.18 16.55 17.83
CA ARG A 64 -12.56 15.15 17.58
C ARG A 64 -11.87 14.24 18.58
N VAL A 65 -12.65 13.54 19.39
CA VAL A 65 -12.13 12.65 20.45
C VAL A 65 -12.63 11.23 20.23
N ALA A 66 -11.69 10.28 20.27
CA ALA A 66 -11.95 8.86 20.32
C ALA A 66 -11.45 8.34 21.67
N VAL A 67 -12.28 7.57 22.37
CA VAL A 67 -11.92 6.95 23.65
C VAL A 67 -11.83 5.45 23.46
N ALA A 68 -10.82 4.82 24.06
CA ALA A 68 -10.70 3.37 24.06
C ALA A 68 -11.93 2.75 24.73
N GLY A 69 -12.63 1.86 24.02
CA GLY A 69 -13.79 1.17 24.56
C GLY A 69 -13.38 0.16 25.62
N VAL A 70 -13.77 0.39 26.88
CA VAL A 70 -13.54 -0.56 27.99
C VAL A 70 -14.76 -1.44 28.23
N VAL A 71 -15.98 -0.93 27.92
CA VAL A 71 -17.24 -1.65 28.20
C VAL A 71 -18.09 -1.76 26.93
N SER A 72 -18.80 -0.69 26.55
CA SER A 72 -19.51 -0.58 25.27
C SER A 72 -19.38 0.85 24.74
N ALA A 73 -19.55 1.07 23.43
CA ALA A 73 -19.49 2.42 22.85
C ALA A 73 -20.53 3.37 23.48
N LYS A 74 -21.74 2.86 23.74
CA LYS A 74 -22.82 3.61 24.40
C LYS A 74 -22.48 3.98 25.83
N GLU A 75 -22.06 3.02 26.66
CA GLU A 75 -21.68 3.33 28.05
C GLU A 75 -20.45 4.22 28.12
N SER A 76 -19.47 4.00 27.25
CA SER A 76 -18.27 4.85 27.19
C SER A 76 -18.65 6.29 26.87
N ARG A 77 -19.56 6.54 25.91
CA ARG A 77 -20.04 7.89 25.61
C ARG A 77 -20.65 8.57 26.83
N VAL A 78 -21.48 7.85 27.60
CA VAL A 78 -22.12 8.40 28.82
C VAL A 78 -21.06 8.69 29.89
N SER A 79 -20.19 7.73 30.17
CA SER A 79 -19.16 7.84 31.22
C SER A 79 -18.17 8.97 30.98
N TYR A 80 -17.80 9.25 29.73
CA TYR A 80 -16.83 10.28 29.38
C TYR A 80 -17.45 11.66 29.07
N GLN A 81 -18.78 11.79 29.08
CA GLN A 81 -19.47 13.02 28.68
C GLN A 81 -19.02 14.26 29.50
N ALA A 82 -18.90 14.12 30.82
CA ALA A 82 -18.49 15.22 31.70
C ALA A 82 -17.03 15.67 31.44
N LEU A 83 -16.13 14.71 31.21
CA LEU A 83 -14.74 15.01 30.86
C LEU A 83 -14.63 15.73 29.52
N LEU A 84 -15.36 15.25 28.51
CA LEU A 84 -15.37 15.87 27.19
C LEU A 84 -15.95 17.27 27.21
N ALA A 85 -17.03 17.50 27.96
CA ALA A 85 -17.58 18.84 28.16
C ALA A 85 -16.55 19.76 28.82
N HIS A 86 -15.84 19.29 29.84
CA HIS A 86 -14.78 20.04 30.49
C HIS A 86 -13.64 20.41 29.52
N LEU A 87 -13.20 19.47 28.68
CA LEU A 87 -12.19 19.72 27.65
C LEU A 87 -12.66 20.76 26.62
N GLY A 88 -13.93 20.69 26.21
CA GLY A 88 -14.53 21.67 25.31
C GLY A 88 -14.51 23.08 25.90
N HIS A 89 -14.89 23.23 27.16
CA HIS A 89 -14.81 24.50 27.87
C HIS A 89 -13.37 25.02 28.03
N ARG A 90 -12.43 24.16 28.44
CA ARG A 90 -11.03 24.55 28.67
C ARG A 90 -10.31 24.94 27.39
N LEU A 91 -10.67 24.33 26.27
CA LEU A 91 -10.05 24.57 24.96
C LEU A 91 -10.85 25.55 24.11
N ASN A 92 -11.96 26.07 24.63
CA ASN A 92 -12.91 26.95 23.93
C ASN A 92 -13.34 26.37 22.56
N ARG A 93 -13.69 25.08 22.54
CA ARG A 93 -13.98 24.30 21.33
C ARG A 93 -15.16 23.34 21.51
N PRO A 94 -16.04 23.19 20.51
CA PRO A 94 -17.03 22.13 20.54
C PRO A 94 -16.35 20.76 20.45
N VAL A 95 -16.86 19.74 21.15
CA VAL A 95 -16.29 18.38 21.13
C VAL A 95 -17.17 17.46 20.31
N GLU A 96 -16.55 16.70 19.39
CA GLU A 96 -17.19 15.72 18.52
C GLU A 96 -16.68 14.32 18.89
N TRP A 97 -17.59 13.40 19.21
CA TRP A 97 -17.24 12.01 19.51
C TRP A 97 -17.05 11.23 18.21
N VAL A 98 -15.86 10.66 18.01
CA VAL A 98 -15.53 9.86 16.83
C VAL A 98 -15.20 8.44 17.29
N GLN A 99 -16.19 7.56 17.25
CA GLN A 99 -16.01 6.11 17.46
C GLN A 99 -16.90 5.39 16.46
N ARG A 100 -16.35 4.33 15.85
CA ARG A 100 -17.11 3.43 14.97
C ARG A 100 -17.72 2.35 15.85
N ASP A 101 -19.01 2.12 15.65
CA ASP A 101 -19.74 1.00 16.25
C ASP A 101 -19.35 -0.33 15.59
#